data_AF-A0A9C7PVY2-F1
#
_entry.id   AF-A0A9C7PVY2-F1
#
_cell.length_a   1.000
_cell.length_b   1.000
_cell.length_c   1.000
_cell.angle_alpha   90.00
_cell.angle_beta   90.00
_cell.angle_gamma   90.00
#
_symmetry.space_group_name_H-M   'P 1'
#
loop_
_entity.id
_entity.type
_entity.pdbx_description
1 polymer ?
#
loop_
_entity_poly.entity_id
_entity_poly.type
_entity_poly.pdbx_seq_one_letter_code
_entity_poly.pdbx_strand_id
1 'polypeptide(L)'
;MTQDWNNIPTSHQIPHTRFLVDYFIKLPTQVTAFFLTHWHYDHYRGLGPNFQQGLIYCSPITARLLERITLVDPQWIVAKHNNEPFLVEHVQVTFLDANHCPGSVMILFQTPEGSNYLHTGDMRYTPDLKEEWKILNNICLDAVYLDTTYCHRRYRFPCQEKTIQRIVDIIQNSIGRDSHSNEIHCTSRHTLYLIATYGIGKERIMDALIQKGYRIYASPDKWKVLQCLEYWDSCLLNDSFTTEPCASPIWLVGWNRVAENVPGRLLPNFEALEDMLYMANYYRNKVNSSQHGLLQRVVACIPTGWTWQGNNREYLQEKDHSRLSVYGIPYSEHSNYEELYHFIAWLRPKQVIPTVSFSSSKRQPKHPFDHLLAGTQVKRAFLQKWLNNNPKESCEDDDKQSTQQLHNKPKIARKGDILSYFKASPFNS
;
A
#
# COMPACT_ATOMS: atom_id res chain seq x y z
N MET A 1 -18.84 -24.47 -14.85
CA MET A 1 -18.87 -23.18 -14.14
C MET A 1 -20.01 -22.35 -14.72
N THR A 2 -20.82 -21.70 -13.87
CA THR A 2 -21.97 -20.87 -14.31
C THR A 2 -21.53 -19.53 -14.91
N GLN A 3 -22.46 -18.84 -15.58
CA GLN A 3 -22.24 -17.51 -16.18
C GLN A 3 -21.73 -16.47 -15.16
N ASP A 4 -22.12 -16.60 -13.89
CA ASP A 4 -21.71 -15.69 -12.81
C ASP A 4 -20.25 -15.88 -12.36
N TRP A 5 -19.72 -17.11 -12.39
CA TRP A 5 -18.31 -17.36 -12.06
C TRP A 5 -17.38 -16.71 -13.09
N ASN A 6 -17.73 -16.75 -14.36
CA ASN A 6 -16.94 -16.16 -15.44
C ASN A 6 -16.92 -14.62 -15.41
N ASN A 7 -17.77 -13.98 -14.61
CA ASN A 7 -17.83 -12.52 -14.47
C ASN A 7 -16.90 -11.98 -13.36
N ILE A 8 -16.34 -12.84 -12.51
CA ILE A 8 -15.38 -12.45 -11.49
C ILE A 8 -14.01 -12.28 -12.15
N PRO A 9 -13.24 -11.22 -11.84
CA PRO A 9 -11.89 -11.08 -12.37
C PRO A 9 -11.02 -12.26 -11.95
N THR A 10 -10.23 -12.79 -12.90
CA THR A 10 -9.39 -13.96 -12.67
C THR A 10 -8.38 -13.76 -11.54
N SER A 11 -8.00 -12.52 -11.23
CA SER A 11 -7.11 -12.17 -10.11
C SER A 11 -7.65 -12.57 -8.74
N HIS A 12 -8.96 -12.82 -8.61
CA HIS A 12 -9.60 -13.24 -7.36
C HIS A 12 -9.91 -14.75 -7.31
N GLN A 13 -9.64 -15.48 -8.40
CA GLN A 13 -10.01 -16.89 -8.54
C GLN A 13 -8.77 -17.78 -8.46
N ILE A 14 -8.81 -18.75 -7.54
CA ILE A 14 -7.76 -19.77 -7.47
C ILE A 14 -8.11 -20.93 -8.42
N PRO A 15 -7.25 -21.29 -9.39
CA PRO A 15 -7.58 -22.27 -10.41
C PRO A 15 -7.81 -23.65 -9.79
N HIS A 16 -8.66 -24.46 -10.43
CA HIS A 16 -9.03 -25.81 -9.96
C HIS A 16 -9.70 -25.87 -8.58
N THR A 17 -10.09 -24.72 -8.02
CA THR A 17 -10.86 -24.62 -6.77
C THR A 17 -12.13 -23.82 -7.00
N ARG A 18 -12.96 -23.73 -5.96
CA ARG A 18 -14.10 -22.79 -5.88
C ARG A 18 -13.82 -21.70 -4.85
N PHE A 19 -12.55 -21.33 -4.69
CA PHE A 19 -12.09 -20.34 -3.73
C PHE A 19 -12.02 -18.96 -4.35
N LEU A 20 -12.39 -17.96 -3.55
CA LEU A 20 -12.22 -16.55 -3.88
C LEU A 20 -11.33 -15.87 -2.87
N VAL A 21 -10.45 -14.99 -3.34
CA VAL A 21 -9.59 -14.14 -2.52
C VAL A 21 -10.01 -12.68 -2.69
N ASP A 22 -10.26 -11.96 -1.59
CA ASP A 22 -10.56 -10.52 -1.57
C ASP A 22 -11.71 -10.07 -2.50
N TYR A 23 -12.78 -10.87 -2.59
CA TYR A 23 -13.93 -10.56 -3.44
C TYR A 23 -15.24 -11.00 -2.79
N PHE A 24 -16.09 -10.03 -2.41
CA PHE A 24 -17.31 -10.28 -1.61
C PHE A 24 -18.60 -9.58 -2.10
N ILE A 25 -18.60 -8.93 -3.27
CA ILE A 25 -19.70 -8.02 -3.69
C ILE A 25 -20.72 -8.68 -4.63
N LYS A 26 -20.32 -9.67 -5.44
CA LYS A 26 -21.18 -10.34 -6.43
C LYS A 26 -20.85 -11.82 -6.51
N LEU A 27 -21.45 -12.58 -5.61
CA LEU A 27 -20.98 -13.93 -5.29
C LEU A 27 -21.84 -14.99 -6.00
N PRO A 28 -21.24 -15.87 -6.81
CA PRO A 28 -21.95 -16.96 -7.44
C PRO A 28 -22.28 -18.03 -6.39
N THR A 29 -23.34 -18.80 -6.63
CA THR A 29 -23.80 -19.87 -5.74
C THR A 29 -22.81 -21.03 -5.53
N GLN A 30 -21.66 -21.00 -6.22
CA GLN A 30 -20.71 -22.11 -6.30
C GLN A 30 -19.47 -21.94 -5.41
N VAL A 31 -19.26 -20.78 -4.79
CA VAL A 31 -18.10 -20.52 -3.91
C VAL A 31 -18.16 -21.40 -2.67
N THR A 32 -17.04 -21.96 -2.27
CA THR A 32 -16.96 -22.87 -1.10
C THR A 32 -16.17 -22.32 0.05
N ALA A 33 -15.20 -21.45 -0.24
CA ALA A 33 -14.40 -20.77 0.76
C ALA A 33 -14.01 -19.39 0.24
N PHE A 34 -14.03 -18.42 1.14
CA PHE A 34 -13.53 -17.09 0.92
C PHE A 34 -12.24 -16.92 1.70
N PHE A 35 -11.30 -16.17 1.13
CA PHE A 35 -10.07 -15.78 1.79
C PHE A 35 -9.99 -14.27 1.82
N LEU A 36 -9.67 -13.71 2.98
CA LEU A 36 -9.40 -12.28 3.14
C LEU A 36 -7.93 -12.11 3.53
N THR A 37 -7.16 -11.47 2.66
CA THR A 37 -5.72 -11.27 2.87
C THR A 37 -5.44 -10.28 3.99
N HIS A 38 -6.23 -9.21 4.10
CA HIS A 38 -6.08 -8.18 5.13
C HIS A 38 -7.32 -7.27 5.25
N TRP A 39 -7.36 -6.43 6.27
CA TRP A 39 -8.51 -5.56 6.57
C TRP A 39 -8.37 -4.14 5.97
N HIS A 40 -8.24 -4.03 4.64
CA HIS A 40 -8.48 -2.76 3.93
C HIS A 40 -9.78 -2.82 3.13
N TYR A 41 -10.46 -1.67 3.03
CA TYR A 41 -11.85 -1.61 2.59
C TYR A 41 -12.06 -2.11 1.17
N ASP A 42 -11.14 -1.83 0.26
CA ASP A 42 -11.15 -2.33 -1.12
C ASP A 42 -11.03 -3.85 -1.23
N HIS A 43 -10.44 -4.53 -0.23
CA HIS A 43 -10.32 -5.98 -0.17
C HIS A 43 -11.50 -6.65 0.54
N TYR A 44 -12.01 -6.07 1.64
CA TYR A 44 -13.17 -6.62 2.37
C TYR A 44 -14.52 -6.10 1.86
N ARG A 45 -14.55 -5.27 0.81
CA ARG A 45 -15.77 -4.65 0.30
C ARG A 45 -16.84 -5.72 0.01
N GLY A 46 -18.00 -5.58 0.65
CA GLY A 46 -19.11 -6.55 0.58
C GLY A 46 -19.31 -7.34 1.88
N LEU A 47 -18.31 -7.38 2.75
CA LEU A 47 -18.45 -7.92 4.10
C LEU A 47 -19.18 -6.93 5.04
N GLY A 48 -19.94 -7.48 5.98
CA GLY A 48 -20.72 -6.73 6.96
C GLY A 48 -21.62 -7.66 7.79
N PRO A 49 -22.51 -7.10 8.65
CA PRO A 49 -23.37 -7.87 9.55
C PRO A 49 -24.27 -8.91 8.88
N ASN A 50 -24.62 -8.69 7.62
CA ASN A 50 -25.54 -9.54 6.87
C ASN A 50 -24.83 -10.58 5.99
N PHE A 51 -23.51 -10.73 6.12
CA PHE A 51 -22.76 -11.70 5.33
C PHE A 51 -23.11 -13.13 5.79
N GLN A 52 -23.61 -13.95 4.86
CA GLN A 52 -24.08 -15.32 5.15
C GLN A 52 -23.76 -16.29 4.00
N GLN A 53 -22.65 -16.07 3.30
CA GLN A 53 -22.40 -16.73 2.00
C GLN A 53 -21.39 -17.86 2.05
N GLY A 54 -20.69 -18.05 3.17
CA GLY A 54 -19.70 -19.11 3.35
C GLY A 54 -18.62 -18.73 4.36
N LEU A 55 -17.67 -19.64 4.58
CA LEU A 55 -16.59 -19.41 5.54
C LEU A 55 -15.52 -18.48 4.96
N ILE A 56 -15.08 -17.52 5.78
CA ILE A 56 -14.01 -16.55 5.50
C ILE A 56 -12.77 -16.97 6.28
N TYR A 57 -11.76 -17.42 5.56
CA TYR A 57 -10.45 -17.76 6.10
C TYR A 57 -9.55 -16.52 6.10
N CYS A 58 -9.00 -16.17 7.26
CA CYS A 58 -8.12 -15.00 7.41
C CYS A 58 -7.21 -15.15 8.63
N SER A 59 -6.28 -14.21 8.83
CA SER A 59 -5.42 -14.18 10.02
C SER A 59 -6.22 -13.87 11.29
N PRO A 60 -5.71 -14.19 12.50
CA PRO A 60 -6.40 -13.90 13.75
C PRO A 60 -6.68 -12.41 13.98
N ILE A 61 -5.75 -11.54 13.57
CA ILE A 61 -5.92 -10.08 13.64
C ILE A 61 -7.09 -9.65 12.75
N THR A 62 -7.10 -10.12 11.48
CA THR A 62 -8.17 -9.82 10.53
C THR A 62 -9.52 -10.37 11.01
N ALA A 63 -9.55 -11.57 11.60
CA ALA A 63 -10.75 -12.17 12.17
C ALA A 63 -11.37 -11.29 13.28
N ARG A 64 -10.55 -10.78 14.21
CA ARG A 64 -11.02 -9.86 15.26
C ARG A 64 -11.55 -8.55 14.71
N LEU A 65 -10.90 -8.00 13.68
CA LEU A 65 -11.38 -6.78 13.02
C LEU A 65 -12.71 -7.02 12.31
N LEU A 66 -12.87 -8.17 11.64
CA LEU A 66 -14.14 -8.55 11.02
C LEU A 66 -15.26 -8.70 12.04
N GLU A 67 -15.01 -9.38 13.17
CA GLU A 67 -16.00 -9.58 14.23
C GLU A 67 -16.36 -8.27 14.93
N ARG A 68 -15.36 -7.49 15.39
CA ARG A 68 -15.58 -6.38 16.33
C ARG A 68 -15.83 -5.04 15.65
N ILE A 69 -15.32 -4.85 14.43
CA ILE A 69 -15.40 -3.58 13.70
C ILE A 69 -16.34 -3.71 12.50
N THR A 70 -16.16 -4.72 11.65
CA THR A 70 -17.05 -4.96 10.50
C THR A 70 -18.36 -5.66 10.89
N LEU A 71 -18.41 -6.23 12.10
CA LEU A 71 -19.56 -6.90 12.69
C LEU A 71 -20.03 -8.13 11.89
N VAL A 72 -19.12 -8.82 11.19
CA VAL A 72 -19.41 -10.11 10.56
C VAL A 72 -19.69 -11.14 11.67
N ASP A 73 -20.75 -11.94 11.51
CA ASP A 73 -21.09 -12.99 12.47
C ASP A 73 -19.94 -14.01 12.59
N PRO A 74 -19.42 -14.26 13.81
CA PRO A 74 -18.29 -15.17 14.05
C PRO A 74 -18.46 -16.58 13.45
N GLN A 75 -19.69 -17.07 13.24
CA GLN A 75 -19.91 -18.38 12.63
C GLN A 75 -19.34 -18.49 11.20
N TRP A 76 -19.15 -17.35 10.52
CA TRP A 76 -18.59 -17.28 9.17
C TRP A 76 -17.08 -17.03 9.16
N ILE A 77 -16.44 -16.81 10.31
CA ILE A 77 -15.04 -16.41 10.38
C ILE A 77 -14.18 -17.59 10.84
N VAL A 78 -13.13 -17.89 10.08
CA VAL A 78 -12.16 -18.93 10.40
C VAL A 78 -10.76 -18.32 10.47
N ALA A 79 -10.25 -18.13 11.68
CA ALA A 79 -8.90 -17.64 11.92
C ALA A 79 -7.85 -18.77 11.73
N LYS A 80 -6.76 -18.48 11.02
CA LYS A 80 -5.62 -19.39 10.84
C LYS A 80 -4.31 -18.63 11.03
N HIS A 81 -3.36 -19.23 11.75
CA HIS A 81 -2.07 -18.62 12.02
C HIS A 81 -1.12 -18.74 10.82
N ASN A 82 -0.15 -17.83 10.76
CA ASN A 82 0.90 -17.89 9.75
C ASN A 82 1.78 -19.13 9.96
N ASN A 83 2.30 -19.67 8.86
CA ASN A 83 3.19 -20.83 8.81
C ASN A 83 2.60 -22.14 9.36
N GLU A 84 1.27 -22.19 9.56
CA GLU A 84 0.54 -23.41 9.94
C GLU A 84 -0.32 -23.89 8.76
N PRO A 85 0.09 -24.97 8.06
CA PRO A 85 -0.73 -25.52 6.98
C PRO A 85 -2.08 -26.04 7.47
N PHE A 86 -3.14 -25.77 6.71
CA PHE A 86 -4.49 -26.28 6.97
C PHE A 86 -5.16 -26.73 5.66
N LEU A 87 -6.16 -27.60 5.77
CA LEU A 87 -6.90 -28.11 4.61
C LEU A 87 -8.23 -27.39 4.43
N VAL A 88 -8.54 -27.04 3.18
CA VAL A 88 -9.86 -26.58 2.73
C VAL A 88 -10.20 -27.38 1.47
N GLU A 89 -11.29 -28.15 1.47
CA GLU A 89 -11.70 -29.00 0.32
C GLU A 89 -10.54 -29.77 -0.35
N HIS A 90 -9.67 -30.38 0.47
CA HIS A 90 -8.46 -31.12 0.05
C HIS A 90 -7.29 -30.28 -0.49
N VAL A 91 -7.42 -28.96 -0.59
CA VAL A 91 -6.33 -28.04 -0.91
C VAL A 91 -5.59 -27.70 0.38
N GLN A 92 -4.27 -27.88 0.39
CA GLN A 92 -3.43 -27.40 1.48
C GLN A 92 -3.20 -25.90 1.32
N VAL A 93 -3.54 -25.15 2.36
CA VAL A 93 -3.40 -23.69 2.41
C VAL A 93 -2.42 -23.34 3.51
N THR A 94 -1.56 -22.35 3.28
CA THR A 94 -0.64 -21.81 4.29
C THR A 94 -0.59 -20.30 4.18
N PHE A 95 -0.83 -19.61 5.29
CA PHE A 95 -0.66 -18.16 5.38
C PHE A 95 0.79 -17.82 5.69
N LEU A 96 1.31 -16.78 5.03
CA LEU A 96 2.63 -16.20 5.26
C LEU A 96 2.45 -14.71 5.55
N ASP A 97 3.26 -14.11 6.41
CA ASP A 97 3.19 -12.67 6.66
C ASP A 97 3.45 -11.89 5.36
N ALA A 98 2.61 -10.91 5.02
CA ALA A 98 2.77 -10.10 3.80
C ALA A 98 3.61 -8.84 3.99
N ASN A 99 4.01 -8.52 5.23
CA ASN A 99 4.72 -7.31 5.61
C ASN A 99 4.05 -6.01 5.08
N HIS A 100 2.71 -5.99 5.05
CA HIS A 100 1.93 -4.85 4.58
C HIS A 100 1.33 -4.07 5.76
N CYS A 101 0.31 -4.61 6.42
CA CYS A 101 -0.31 -4.05 7.63
C CYS A 101 -0.55 -5.15 8.68
N PRO A 102 -0.84 -4.82 9.95
CA PRO A 102 -1.07 -5.84 10.97
C PRO A 102 -2.16 -6.84 10.55
N GLY A 103 -1.81 -8.13 10.53
CA GLY A 103 -2.71 -9.20 10.11
C GLY A 103 -2.72 -9.50 8.60
N SER A 104 -1.95 -8.78 7.78
CA SER A 104 -1.87 -9.04 6.34
C SER A 104 -1.15 -10.35 6.03
N VAL A 105 -1.72 -11.17 5.14
CA VAL A 105 -1.15 -12.46 4.74
C VAL A 105 -1.03 -12.62 3.23
N MET A 106 0.08 -13.21 2.79
CA MET A 106 0.14 -13.95 1.53
C MET A 106 -0.44 -15.35 1.76
N ILE A 107 -0.99 -15.95 0.72
CA ILE A 107 -1.67 -17.25 0.79
C ILE A 107 -1.07 -18.20 -0.23
N LEU A 108 -0.44 -19.26 0.25
CA LEU A 108 0.03 -20.37 -0.56
C LEU A 108 -1.07 -21.44 -0.65
N PHE A 109 -1.48 -21.78 -1.86
CA PHE A 109 -2.42 -22.86 -2.17
C PHE A 109 -1.67 -23.99 -2.87
N GLN A 110 -1.79 -25.21 -2.37
CA GLN A 110 -1.22 -26.42 -2.95
C GLN A 110 -2.33 -27.42 -3.20
N THR A 111 -2.62 -27.65 -4.49
CA THR A 111 -3.77 -28.45 -4.91
C THR A 111 -3.41 -29.94 -5.01
N PRO A 112 -4.40 -30.86 -4.87
CA PRO A 112 -4.15 -32.31 -4.95
C PRO A 112 -3.52 -32.77 -6.27
N GLU A 113 -3.80 -32.08 -7.37
CA GLU A 113 -3.21 -32.35 -8.69
C GLU A 113 -1.76 -31.86 -8.83
N GLY A 114 -1.19 -31.24 -7.79
CA GLY A 114 0.21 -30.84 -7.72
C GLY A 114 0.50 -29.41 -8.16
N SER A 115 -0.53 -28.58 -8.37
CA SER A 115 -0.35 -27.16 -8.72
C SER A 115 -0.11 -26.32 -7.46
N ASN A 116 0.75 -25.30 -7.56
CA ASN A 116 1.05 -24.39 -6.45
C ASN A 116 0.82 -22.93 -6.87
N TYR A 117 -0.03 -22.23 -6.12
CA TYR A 117 -0.37 -20.83 -6.37
C TYR A 117 -0.03 -19.99 -5.15
N LEU A 118 0.62 -18.85 -5.35
CA LEU A 118 0.86 -17.87 -4.29
C LEU A 118 0.05 -16.62 -4.58
N HIS A 119 -0.83 -16.23 -3.67
CA HIS A 119 -1.53 -14.96 -3.73
C HIS A 119 -0.92 -14.00 -2.72
N THR A 120 -0.35 -12.88 -3.18
CA THR A 120 0.39 -11.99 -2.27
C THR A 120 -0.54 -11.13 -1.41
N GLY A 121 -1.80 -10.95 -1.82
CA GLY A 121 -2.59 -9.82 -1.32
C GLY A 121 -1.84 -8.52 -1.64
N ASP A 122 -1.94 -7.56 -0.74
CA ASP A 122 -1.03 -6.40 -0.72
C ASP A 122 0.18 -6.72 0.14
N MET A 123 1.38 -6.33 -0.33
CA MET A 123 2.62 -6.80 0.28
C MET A 123 3.80 -5.83 0.12
N ARG A 124 4.74 -5.86 1.08
CA ARG A 124 6.06 -5.22 0.92
C ARG A 124 7.22 -6.19 1.11
N TYR A 125 7.97 -6.43 0.05
CA TYR A 125 9.12 -7.33 0.08
C TYR A 125 10.34 -6.63 0.64
N THR A 126 11.01 -7.31 1.57
CA THR A 126 12.40 -7.03 1.96
C THR A 126 13.20 -8.33 1.91
N PRO A 127 14.51 -8.28 1.61
CA PRO A 127 15.33 -9.50 1.54
C PRO A 127 15.33 -10.35 2.82
N ASP A 128 15.16 -9.72 3.99
CA ASP A 128 15.21 -10.38 5.30
C ASP A 128 14.04 -11.36 5.50
N LEU A 129 12.92 -11.17 4.80
CA LEU A 129 11.73 -12.03 4.89
C LEU A 129 11.92 -13.40 4.21
N LYS A 130 13.02 -13.62 3.48
CA LYS A 130 13.28 -14.93 2.82
C LYS A 130 13.36 -16.08 3.83
N GLU A 131 13.91 -15.83 5.01
CA GLU A 131 14.03 -16.85 6.06
C GLU A 131 12.66 -17.20 6.65
N GLU A 132 11.81 -16.19 6.85
CA GLU A 132 10.42 -16.37 7.31
C GLU A 132 9.58 -17.11 6.25
N TRP A 133 9.86 -16.88 4.97
CA TRP A 133 9.14 -17.48 3.85
C TRP A 133 9.86 -18.69 3.24
N LYS A 134 10.71 -19.37 4.01
CA LYS A 134 11.55 -20.48 3.53
C LYS A 134 10.78 -21.63 2.87
N ILE A 135 9.49 -21.80 3.18
CA ILE A 135 8.63 -22.78 2.51
C ILE A 135 8.60 -22.57 0.99
N LEU A 136 8.72 -21.32 0.52
CA LEU A 136 8.69 -20.97 -0.91
C LEU A 136 9.96 -21.40 -1.65
N ASN A 137 11.08 -21.65 -0.95
CA ASN A 137 12.34 -22.05 -1.60
C ASN A 137 12.26 -23.43 -2.26
N ASN A 138 11.35 -24.30 -1.80
CA ASN A 138 11.24 -25.69 -2.23
C ASN A 138 9.99 -25.96 -3.08
N ILE A 139 9.31 -24.91 -3.55
CA ILE A 139 8.04 -25.03 -4.26
C ILE A 139 8.18 -24.42 -5.66
N CYS A 140 7.77 -25.19 -6.67
CA CYS A 140 7.61 -24.65 -8.01
C CYS A 140 6.23 -24.00 -8.13
N LEU A 141 6.20 -22.66 -8.15
CA LEU A 141 4.96 -21.89 -8.27
C LEU A 141 4.48 -21.84 -9.72
N ASP A 142 3.27 -22.34 -9.97
CA ASP A 142 2.59 -22.27 -11.26
C ASP A 142 2.16 -20.84 -11.56
N ALA A 143 1.61 -20.14 -10.57
CA ALA A 143 1.33 -18.72 -10.70
C ALA A 143 1.57 -17.96 -9.38
N VAL A 144 1.99 -16.71 -9.52
CA VAL A 144 1.98 -15.71 -8.44
C VAL A 144 0.97 -14.63 -8.79
N TYR A 145 -0.05 -14.46 -7.96
CA TYR A 145 -0.98 -13.34 -8.01
C TYR A 145 -0.32 -12.19 -7.25
N LEU A 146 0.19 -11.21 -7.99
CA LEU A 146 1.15 -10.23 -7.50
C LEU A 146 0.50 -8.86 -7.30
N ASP A 147 0.75 -8.27 -6.13
CA ASP A 147 0.58 -6.83 -5.88
C ASP A 147 1.41 -6.02 -6.89
N THR A 148 0.72 -5.40 -7.84
CA THR A 148 1.33 -4.59 -8.89
C THR A 148 1.18 -3.08 -8.66
N THR A 149 0.84 -2.64 -7.45
CA THR A 149 0.60 -1.23 -7.08
C THR A 149 1.69 -0.29 -7.60
N TYR A 150 2.96 -0.66 -7.40
CA TYR A 150 4.13 0.11 -7.87
C TYR A 150 5.00 -0.65 -8.89
N CYS A 151 4.38 -1.45 -9.76
CA CYS A 151 5.06 -2.22 -10.81
C CYS A 151 5.48 -1.33 -12.02
N HIS A 152 6.24 -0.26 -11.75
CA HIS A 152 6.86 0.59 -12.77
C HIS A 152 8.15 1.22 -12.23
N ARG A 153 9.23 1.25 -13.04
CA ARG A 153 10.57 1.74 -12.67
C ARG A 153 10.64 3.14 -12.05
N ARG A 154 9.62 3.97 -12.29
CA ARG A 154 9.50 5.32 -11.72
C ARG A 154 9.25 5.32 -10.20
N TYR A 155 8.67 4.24 -9.69
CA TYR A 155 8.33 4.12 -8.28
C TYR A 155 9.54 3.62 -7.50
N ARG A 156 10.26 4.58 -6.94
CA ARG A 156 11.36 4.37 -6.01
C ARG A 156 11.09 5.20 -4.78
N PHE A 157 11.21 4.58 -3.61
CA PHE A 157 11.04 5.22 -2.32
C PHE A 157 11.94 4.55 -1.27
N PRO A 158 12.29 5.24 -0.17
CA PRO A 158 13.17 4.69 0.86
C PRO A 158 12.61 3.46 1.59
N CYS A 159 13.48 2.78 2.35
CA CYS A 159 13.06 1.79 3.34
C CYS A 159 12.23 2.44 4.46
N GLN A 160 11.43 1.64 5.17
CA GLN A 160 10.50 2.15 6.18
C GLN A 160 11.23 2.81 7.34
N GLU A 161 12.37 2.26 7.76
CA GLU A 161 13.19 2.72 8.88
C GLU A 161 13.64 4.17 8.67
N LYS A 162 14.17 4.48 7.47
CA LYS A 162 14.60 5.84 7.14
C LYS A 162 13.43 6.83 7.18
N THR A 163 12.26 6.38 6.71
CA THR A 163 11.07 7.21 6.66
C THR A 163 10.44 7.43 8.04
N ILE A 164 10.41 6.39 8.88
CA ILE A 164 9.97 6.48 10.28
C ILE A 164 10.88 7.44 11.05
N GLN A 165 12.21 7.28 10.94
CA GLN A 165 13.16 8.16 11.60
C GLN A 165 12.96 9.62 11.19
N ARG A 166 12.64 9.88 9.92
CA ARG A 166 12.34 11.23 9.45
C ARG A 166 11.12 11.84 10.14
N ILE A 167 10.06 11.06 10.39
CA ILE A 167 8.87 11.53 11.12
C ILE A 167 9.24 11.86 12.57
N VAL A 168 9.99 10.96 13.21
CA VAL A 168 10.49 11.16 14.58
C VAL A 168 11.34 12.44 14.66
N ASP A 169 12.25 12.65 13.70
CA ASP A 169 13.09 13.85 13.62
C ASP A 169 12.26 15.12 13.41
N ILE A 170 11.21 15.09 12.59
CA ILE A 170 10.33 16.25 12.37
C ILE A 170 9.65 16.65 13.70
N ILE A 171 9.18 15.67 14.46
CA ILE A 171 8.55 15.90 15.76
C ILE A 171 9.59 16.40 16.78
N GLN A 172 10.72 15.70 16.93
CA GLN A 172 11.76 16.04 17.91
C GLN A 172 12.40 17.41 17.64
N ASN A 173 12.74 17.74 16.39
CA ASN A 173 13.32 19.04 16.05
C ASN A 173 12.33 20.20 16.25
N SER A 174 11.03 19.92 16.15
CA SER A 174 9.99 20.90 16.46
C SER A 174 9.88 21.13 17.97
N ILE A 175 10.11 20.11 18.79
CA ILE A 175 10.15 20.20 20.26
C ILE A 175 11.41 20.92 20.75
N GLY A 176 12.58 20.62 20.18
CA GLY A 176 13.86 21.21 20.59
C GLY A 176 13.96 22.73 20.41
N ARG A 177 13.21 23.31 19.46
CA ARG A 177 13.15 24.78 19.27
C ARG A 177 12.36 25.51 20.37
N ASP A 178 11.56 24.80 21.15
CA ASP A 178 10.76 25.34 22.26
C ASP A 178 11.48 25.25 23.63
N SER A 179 12.74 24.75 23.64
CA SER A 179 13.45 24.34 24.87
C SER A 179 14.45 25.39 25.39
N HIS A 180 13.96 26.44 26.04
CA HIS A 180 14.70 27.17 27.09
C HIS A 180 14.36 26.65 28.50
N SER A 181 13.96 25.38 28.64
CA SER A 181 13.74 24.73 29.94
C SER A 181 14.14 23.25 29.89
N ASN A 182 15.01 22.84 30.80
CA ASN A 182 15.70 21.55 30.88
C ASN A 182 14.84 20.35 31.34
N GLU A 183 13.64 20.15 30.82
CA GLU A 183 12.87 18.91 31.04
C GLU A 183 12.12 18.51 29.78
N ILE A 184 12.44 17.33 29.22
CA ILE A 184 11.69 16.71 28.12
C ILE A 184 10.46 16.01 28.73
N HIS A 185 9.51 16.79 29.23
CA HIS A 185 8.12 16.35 29.32
C HIS A 185 7.48 16.62 27.95
N CYS A 186 6.52 15.78 27.52
CA CYS A 186 5.82 15.86 26.21
C CYS A 186 4.95 17.13 26.04
N THR A 187 5.54 18.31 26.22
CA THR A 187 4.93 19.61 26.00
C THR A 187 5.79 20.39 25.03
N SER A 188 5.65 20.15 23.72
CA SER A 188 5.81 21.27 22.79
C SER A 188 4.76 22.28 23.19
N ARG A 189 5.15 23.29 23.98
CA ARG A 189 4.18 24.14 24.69
C ARG A 189 3.19 24.82 23.75
N HIS A 190 3.51 24.90 22.44
CA HIS A 190 2.70 25.57 21.43
C HIS A 190 2.46 24.78 20.13
N THR A 191 2.81 23.50 20.01
CA THR A 191 2.62 22.75 18.74
C THR A 191 1.73 21.51 18.89
N LEU A 192 0.75 21.36 17.99
CA LEU A 192 -0.03 20.15 17.76
C LEU A 192 0.62 19.32 16.64
N TYR A 193 0.88 18.04 16.89
CA TYR A 193 1.38 17.11 15.89
C TYR A 193 0.26 16.19 15.42
N LEU A 194 0.07 16.09 14.11
CA LEU A 194 -0.94 15.23 13.51
C LEU A 194 -0.25 14.12 12.72
N ILE A 195 -0.56 12.86 13.01
CA ILE A 195 -0.10 11.71 12.22
C ILE A 195 -1.27 11.16 11.42
N ALA A 196 -1.18 11.27 10.11
CA ALA A 196 -2.23 10.81 9.20
C ALA A 196 -2.25 9.28 9.08
N THR A 197 -3.37 8.67 9.44
CA THR A 197 -3.61 7.22 9.35
C THR A 197 -4.85 6.93 8.53
N TYR A 198 -4.95 5.69 8.05
CA TYR A 198 -6.19 5.08 7.57
C TYR A 198 -6.59 3.94 8.54
N GLY A 199 -7.60 3.13 8.20
CA GLY A 199 -8.19 2.10 9.09
C GLY A 199 -7.19 1.35 9.96
N ILE A 200 -6.30 0.56 9.34
CA ILE A 200 -5.11 -0.08 9.94
C ILE A 200 -3.90 0.14 9.04
N GLY A 201 -2.69 0.03 9.57
CA GLY A 201 -1.44 0.29 8.86
C GLY A 201 -0.71 1.50 9.46
N LYS A 202 0.61 1.50 9.27
CA LYS A 202 1.59 2.49 9.76
C LYS A 202 1.85 2.45 11.26
N GLU A 203 1.48 1.37 11.95
CA GLU A 203 1.69 1.19 13.38
C GLU A 203 3.17 1.28 13.76
N ARG A 204 4.10 0.91 12.88
CA ARG A 204 5.56 1.09 13.09
C ARG A 204 5.96 2.55 13.35
N ILE A 205 5.23 3.53 12.80
CA ILE A 205 5.46 4.95 13.08
C ILE A 205 5.05 5.27 14.52
N MET A 206 3.92 4.72 14.97
CA MET A 206 3.41 4.91 16.33
C MET A 206 4.37 4.26 17.33
N ASP A 207 4.81 3.03 17.03
CA ASP A 207 5.77 2.29 17.85
C ASP A 207 7.08 3.06 18.05
N ALA A 208 7.64 3.62 16.97
CA ALA A 208 8.83 4.45 17.07
C ALA A 208 8.65 5.72 17.92
N LEU A 209 7.46 6.32 17.92
CA LEU A 209 7.15 7.45 18.79
C LEU A 209 7.01 7.02 20.26
N ILE A 210 6.38 5.87 20.50
CA ILE A 210 6.21 5.29 21.84
C ILE A 210 7.57 4.95 22.46
N GLN A 211 8.48 4.37 21.67
CA GLN A 211 9.87 4.10 22.10
C GLN A 211 10.64 5.38 22.46
N LYS A 212 10.20 6.56 22.00
CA LYS A 212 10.75 7.86 22.43
C LYS A 212 10.04 8.45 23.65
N GLY A 213 9.12 7.71 24.28
CA GLY A 213 8.36 8.13 25.45
C GLY A 213 7.16 9.01 25.13
N TYR A 214 6.73 9.10 23.86
CA TYR A 214 5.56 9.87 23.50
C TYR A 214 4.27 9.10 23.76
N ARG A 215 3.33 9.76 24.43
CA ARG A 215 1.94 9.32 24.48
C ARG A 215 1.18 9.81 23.25
N ILE A 216 0.26 9.04 22.70
CA ILE A 216 -0.45 9.34 21.45
C ILE A 216 -1.96 9.38 21.68
N TYR A 217 -2.62 10.46 21.25
CA TYR A 217 -4.07 10.54 21.23
C TYR A 217 -4.65 9.77 20.04
N ALA A 218 -5.66 8.94 20.31
CA ALA A 218 -6.49 8.28 19.31
C ALA A 218 -7.97 8.53 19.62
N SER A 219 -8.80 8.73 18.59
CA SER A 219 -10.25 8.82 18.80
C SER A 219 -10.79 7.50 19.38
N PRO A 220 -11.95 7.52 20.08
CA PRO A 220 -12.54 6.29 20.63
C PRO A 220 -12.75 5.17 19.59
N ASP A 221 -13.05 5.52 18.34
CA ASP A 221 -13.21 4.51 17.28
C ASP A 221 -11.87 3.98 16.78
N LYS A 222 -10.84 4.84 16.63
CA LYS A 222 -9.49 4.36 16.30
C LYS A 222 -8.93 3.51 17.44
N TRP A 223 -9.23 3.85 18.69
CA TRP A 223 -8.85 3.07 19.86
C TRP A 223 -9.38 1.62 19.80
N LYS A 224 -10.68 1.43 19.48
CA LYS A 224 -11.26 0.09 19.29
C LYS A 224 -10.52 -0.72 18.23
N VAL A 225 -10.10 -0.08 17.14
CA VAL A 225 -9.31 -0.73 16.09
C VAL A 225 -7.93 -1.13 16.63
N LEU A 226 -7.21 -0.23 17.30
CA LEU A 226 -5.88 -0.53 17.87
C LEU A 226 -5.92 -1.70 18.86
N GLN A 227 -6.99 -1.81 19.67
CA GLN A 227 -7.20 -2.94 20.58
C GLN A 227 -7.35 -4.29 19.87
N CYS A 228 -7.81 -4.31 18.62
CA CYS A 228 -7.95 -5.55 17.85
C CYS A 228 -6.62 -6.06 17.29
N LEU A 229 -5.62 -5.18 17.16
CA LEU A 229 -4.36 -5.52 16.50
C LEU A 229 -3.46 -6.41 17.36
N GLU A 230 -3.55 -6.29 18.69
CA GLU A 230 -2.62 -6.94 19.64
C GLU A 230 -1.14 -6.67 19.27
N TYR A 231 -0.88 -5.54 18.61
CA TYR A 231 0.46 -5.12 18.18
C TYR A 231 1.32 -4.68 19.37
N TRP A 232 0.67 -4.10 20.39
CA TRP A 232 1.26 -3.80 21.68
C TRP A 232 0.58 -4.65 22.75
N ASP A 233 1.33 -5.05 23.78
CA ASP A 233 0.71 -5.64 24.96
C ASP A 233 -0.26 -4.65 25.62
N SER A 234 -1.21 -5.15 26.40
CA SER A 234 -2.27 -4.32 26.95
C SER A 234 -1.76 -3.24 27.92
N CYS A 235 -0.64 -3.45 28.61
CA CYS A 235 -0.08 -2.43 29.49
C CYS A 235 0.53 -1.30 28.65
N LEU A 236 1.40 -1.65 27.70
CA LEU A 236 2.03 -0.68 26.82
C LEU A 236 0.99 0.11 26.00
N LEU A 237 -0.07 -0.54 25.49
CA LEU A 237 -1.15 0.13 24.78
C LEU A 237 -1.83 1.20 25.65
N ASN A 238 -2.19 0.85 26.88
CA ASN A 238 -2.89 1.74 27.81
C ASN A 238 -2.02 2.90 28.32
N ASP A 239 -0.72 2.65 28.49
CA ASP A 239 0.24 3.69 28.90
C ASP A 239 0.58 4.64 27.75
N SER A 240 0.70 4.10 26.54
CA SER A 240 1.22 4.82 25.38
C SER A 240 0.16 5.55 24.56
N PHE A 241 -1.10 5.13 24.65
CA PHE A 241 -2.19 5.80 23.96
C PHE A 241 -3.17 6.43 24.95
N THR A 242 -4.03 7.31 24.45
CA THR A 242 -5.09 7.96 25.24
C THR A 242 -6.27 8.36 24.35
N THR A 243 -7.48 8.29 24.91
CA THR A 243 -8.69 8.86 24.30
C THR A 243 -8.97 10.28 24.77
N GLU A 244 -8.12 10.84 25.64
CA GLU A 244 -8.24 12.22 26.14
C GLU A 244 -7.41 13.17 25.26
N PRO A 245 -8.05 14.07 24.47
CA PRO A 245 -7.33 14.93 23.52
C PRO A 245 -6.30 15.87 24.18
N CYS A 246 -6.54 16.25 25.44
CA CYS A 246 -5.65 17.14 26.19
C CYS A 246 -4.40 16.43 26.74
N ALA A 247 -4.41 15.10 26.83
CA ALA A 247 -3.33 14.32 27.45
C ALA A 247 -2.13 14.07 26.52
N SER A 248 -2.25 14.41 25.23
CA SER A 248 -1.12 14.34 24.29
C SER A 248 -1.24 15.42 23.21
N PRO A 249 -0.12 16.06 22.81
CA PRO A 249 -0.06 16.92 21.63
C PRO A 249 0.13 16.13 20.32
N ILE A 250 0.22 14.80 20.34
CA ILE A 250 0.40 13.97 19.14
C ILE A 250 -0.90 13.21 18.88
N TRP A 251 -1.58 13.55 17.80
CA TRP A 251 -2.91 13.03 17.48
C TRP A 251 -2.87 12.16 16.23
N LEU A 252 -3.47 10.96 16.32
CA LEU A 252 -3.82 10.19 15.13
C LEU A 252 -5.06 10.80 14.49
N VAL A 253 -4.99 11.05 13.18
CA VAL A 253 -6.10 11.63 12.43
C VAL A 253 -6.31 10.89 11.12
N GLY A 254 -7.56 10.90 10.65
CA GLY A 254 -7.90 10.37 9.33
C GLY A 254 -7.20 11.19 8.25
N TRP A 255 -6.58 10.48 7.30
CA TRP A 255 -5.88 11.10 6.17
C TRP A 255 -6.70 12.18 5.45
N ASN A 256 -7.97 11.85 5.17
CA ASN A 256 -8.91 12.72 4.46
C ASN A 256 -9.18 14.05 5.15
N ARG A 257 -8.78 14.21 6.42
CA ARG A 257 -8.91 15.47 7.15
C ARG A 257 -7.71 16.39 6.98
N VAL A 258 -6.52 15.87 6.70
CA VAL A 258 -5.28 16.68 6.66
C VAL A 258 -4.86 17.05 5.25
N ALA A 259 -5.24 16.26 4.26
CA ALA A 259 -4.96 16.54 2.87
C ALA A 259 -5.88 15.78 1.93
N GLU A 260 -5.97 16.28 0.70
CA GLU A 260 -6.61 15.61 -0.42
C GLU A 260 -5.56 15.18 -1.44
N ASN A 261 -5.77 14.01 -2.03
CA ASN A 261 -4.98 13.55 -3.16
C ASN A 261 -5.64 14.04 -4.43
N VAL A 262 -4.97 14.91 -5.17
CA VAL A 262 -5.32 15.24 -6.55
C VAL A 262 -4.30 14.61 -7.50
N PRO A 263 -4.64 14.36 -8.77
CA PRO A 263 -3.72 13.76 -9.73
C PRO A 263 -2.36 14.47 -9.74
N GLY A 264 -1.34 13.73 -9.29
CA GLY A 264 0.04 14.20 -9.26
C GLY A 264 0.40 15.12 -8.09
N ARG A 265 -0.50 15.55 -7.19
CA ARG A 265 -0.18 16.47 -6.06
C ARG A 265 -0.95 16.12 -4.78
N LEU A 266 -0.28 16.31 -3.64
CA LEU A 266 -0.92 16.33 -2.32
C LEU A 266 -1.33 17.78 -2.00
N LEU A 267 -2.62 18.03 -1.78
CA LEU A 267 -3.13 19.35 -1.39
C LEU A 267 -3.41 19.35 0.12
N PRO A 268 -2.65 20.11 0.92
CA PRO A 268 -2.95 20.30 2.34
C PRO A 268 -4.33 20.91 2.56
N ASN A 269 -5.06 20.41 3.56
CA ASN A 269 -6.28 21.04 4.05
C ASN A 269 -5.97 21.94 5.26
N PHE A 270 -5.49 23.15 5.00
CA PHE A 270 -5.08 24.08 6.07
C PHE A 270 -6.25 24.53 6.95
N GLU A 271 -7.46 24.64 6.39
CA GLU A 271 -8.68 24.96 7.14
C GLU A 271 -8.98 23.89 8.20
N ALA A 272 -8.96 22.61 7.81
CA ALA A 272 -9.15 21.52 8.76
C ALA A 272 -8.03 21.42 9.80
N LEU A 273 -6.81 21.85 9.47
CA LEU A 273 -5.72 21.95 10.44
C LEU A 273 -5.99 23.04 11.51
N GLU A 274 -6.52 24.20 11.12
CA GLU A 274 -6.95 25.26 12.05
C GLU A 274 -8.10 24.78 12.94
N ASP A 275 -9.09 24.05 12.37
CA ASP A 275 -10.18 23.46 13.15
C ASP A 275 -9.67 22.48 14.21
N MET A 276 -8.68 21.64 13.86
CA MET A 276 -8.07 20.72 14.81
C MET A 276 -7.27 21.45 15.89
N LEU A 277 -6.58 22.54 15.54
CA LEU A 277 -5.88 23.39 16.52
C LEU A 277 -6.86 24.02 17.51
N TYR A 278 -7.97 24.56 16.99
CA TYR A 278 -9.06 25.10 17.81
C TYR A 278 -9.63 24.04 18.75
N MET A 279 -9.94 22.85 18.23
CA MET A 279 -10.45 21.72 19.02
C MET A 279 -9.46 21.32 20.13
N ALA A 280 -8.17 21.19 19.82
CA ALA A 280 -7.15 20.85 20.81
C ALA A 280 -7.09 21.87 21.95
N ASN A 281 -7.13 23.17 21.63
CA ASN A 281 -7.17 24.23 22.62
C ASN A 281 -8.47 24.25 23.43
N TYR A 282 -9.61 23.98 22.80
CA TYR A 282 -10.90 23.85 23.47
C TYR A 282 -10.86 22.77 24.58
N TYR A 283 -10.32 21.59 24.27
CA TYR A 283 -10.18 20.52 25.26
C TYR A 283 -9.17 20.86 26.36
N ARG A 284 -8.05 21.52 26.02
CA ARG A 284 -7.07 21.97 27.04
C ARG A 284 -7.67 22.97 28.02
N ASN A 285 -8.44 23.94 27.53
CA ASN A 285 -9.06 24.97 28.36
C ASN A 285 -10.12 24.40 29.31
N LYS A 286 -10.84 23.35 28.90
CA LYS A 286 -11.85 22.69 29.76
C LYS A 286 -11.28 22.07 31.03
N VAL A 287 -10.03 21.62 31.00
CA VAL A 287 -9.43 20.87 32.12
C VAL A 287 -8.81 21.82 33.17
N ASN A 288 -8.95 23.14 33.03
CA ASN A 288 -8.34 24.16 33.92
C ASN A 288 -6.83 23.94 34.15
N SER A 289 -6.15 23.28 33.22
CA SER A 289 -4.71 23.02 33.28
C SER A 289 -3.94 24.29 32.91
N SER A 290 -3.85 25.23 33.85
CA SER A 290 -2.98 26.41 33.79
C SER A 290 -1.49 26.08 33.58
N GLN A 291 -1.13 24.79 33.63
CA GLN A 291 0.20 24.25 33.35
C GLN A 291 0.52 24.10 31.84
N HIS A 292 -0.48 24.09 30.95
CA HIS A 292 -0.26 23.91 29.51
C HIS A 292 -0.76 25.12 28.73
N GLY A 293 0.18 25.90 28.18
CA GLY A 293 -0.16 27.03 27.30
C GLY A 293 -0.97 26.61 26.06
N LEU A 294 -1.55 27.61 25.39
CA LEU A 294 -2.28 27.40 24.14
C LEU A 294 -1.35 26.92 23.03
N LEU A 295 -1.84 25.97 22.24
CA LEU A 295 -1.24 25.55 20.99
C LEU A 295 -1.42 26.66 19.95
N GLN A 296 -0.37 26.96 19.20
CA GLN A 296 -0.30 28.04 18.21
C GLN A 296 0.10 27.53 16.83
N ARG A 297 0.64 26.31 16.74
CA ARG A 297 1.20 25.72 15.53
C ARG A 297 0.66 24.31 15.30
N VAL A 298 0.60 23.91 14.04
CA VAL A 298 0.27 22.53 13.64
C VAL A 298 1.33 21.98 12.72
N VAL A 299 1.80 20.77 13.02
CA VAL A 299 2.69 19.99 12.17
C VAL A 299 2.00 18.68 11.83
N ALA A 300 1.52 18.55 10.60
CA ALA A 300 0.93 17.31 10.11
C ALA A 300 1.96 16.49 9.32
N CYS A 301 2.18 15.25 9.74
CA CYS A 301 2.94 14.25 9.00
C CYS A 301 1.95 13.33 8.30
N ILE A 302 2.12 13.19 6.99
CA ILE A 302 1.26 12.45 6.10
C ILE A 302 2.12 11.32 5.50
N PRO A 303 2.12 10.10 6.09
CA PRO A 303 2.90 8.97 5.60
C PRO A 303 2.24 8.41 4.34
N THR A 304 2.68 8.83 3.17
CA THR A 304 2.13 8.52 1.85
C THR A 304 2.90 7.34 1.24
N GLY A 305 2.30 6.63 0.28
CA GLY A 305 3.07 5.85 -0.68
C GLY A 305 3.97 6.74 -1.57
N TRP A 306 3.98 6.52 -2.88
CA TRP A 306 4.84 7.32 -3.77
C TRP A 306 4.34 8.76 -3.96
N THR A 307 5.17 9.75 -3.64
CA THR A 307 4.86 11.20 -3.75
C THR A 307 5.93 12.03 -4.48
N TRP A 308 6.75 11.40 -5.33
CA TRP A 308 7.87 12.12 -5.95
C TRP A 308 7.45 13.03 -7.11
N GLN A 309 7.19 14.31 -6.80
CA GLN A 309 7.25 15.38 -7.78
C GLN A 309 8.71 15.79 -7.97
N GLY A 310 9.17 15.82 -9.22
CA GLY A 310 10.57 16.03 -9.57
C GLY A 310 11.20 17.24 -8.90
N ASN A 311 12.19 16.97 -8.05
CA ASN A 311 13.33 17.83 -7.67
C ASN A 311 13.96 17.30 -6.38
N ASN A 312 14.72 16.19 -6.40
CA ASN A 312 15.66 15.73 -5.35
C ASN A 312 15.25 15.84 -3.85
N ARG A 313 13.99 16.07 -3.50
CA ARG A 313 13.50 16.24 -2.13
C ARG A 313 13.11 14.89 -1.57
N GLU A 314 13.58 14.60 -0.35
CA GLU A 314 13.29 13.33 0.36
C GLU A 314 11.84 13.25 0.88
N TYR A 315 11.15 14.39 0.99
CA TYR A 315 9.75 14.50 1.40
C TYR A 315 9.14 15.78 0.78
N LEU A 316 7.82 15.81 0.66
CA LEU A 316 7.06 17.01 0.30
C LEU A 316 6.80 17.85 1.56
N GLN A 317 6.99 19.16 1.46
CA GLN A 317 6.66 20.09 2.54
C GLN A 317 5.93 21.30 1.99
N GLU A 318 4.77 21.56 2.57
CA GLU A 318 3.94 22.71 2.30
C GLU A 318 3.71 23.45 3.63
N LYS A 319 3.68 24.78 3.58
CA LYS A 319 3.52 25.62 4.78
C LYS A 319 2.50 26.72 4.51
N ASP A 320 1.75 27.07 5.54
CA ASP A 320 0.91 28.26 5.55
C ASP A 320 1.30 29.21 6.68
N HIS A 321 1.59 30.47 6.31
CA HIS A 321 1.94 31.60 7.19
C HIS A 321 2.78 31.26 8.44
N SER A 322 3.76 30.35 8.31
CA SER A 322 4.66 29.83 9.36
C SER A 322 4.06 29.01 10.52
N ARG A 323 2.73 29.04 10.72
CA ARG A 323 2.04 28.32 11.83
C ARG A 323 1.64 26.89 11.47
N LEU A 324 1.26 26.65 10.21
CA LEU A 324 0.79 25.34 9.75
C LEU A 324 1.84 24.74 8.81
N SER A 325 2.16 23.47 9.01
CA SER A 325 3.11 22.75 8.19
C SER A 325 2.60 21.35 7.90
N VAL A 326 2.63 20.95 6.64
CA VAL A 326 2.26 19.61 6.19
C VAL A 326 3.46 18.95 5.51
N TYR A 327 3.79 17.74 5.96
CA TYR A 327 4.89 16.93 5.45
C TYR A 327 4.33 15.67 4.81
N GLY A 328 4.42 15.56 3.48
CA GLY A 328 4.16 14.33 2.74
C GLY A 328 5.40 13.46 2.72
N ILE A 329 5.34 12.29 3.35
CA ILE A 329 6.51 11.47 3.67
C ILE A 329 6.35 10.09 3.02
N PRO A 330 7.30 9.59 2.20
CA PRO A 330 7.14 8.37 1.41
C PRO A 330 7.27 7.08 2.24
N TYR A 331 6.30 6.85 3.14
CA TYR A 331 6.14 5.61 3.90
C TYR A 331 5.20 4.68 3.16
N SER A 332 5.76 3.68 2.48
CA SER A 332 4.97 2.67 1.78
C SER A 332 4.88 1.36 2.55
N GLU A 333 3.73 0.72 2.45
CA GLU A 333 3.47 -0.66 2.86
C GLU A 333 3.33 -1.58 1.64
N HIS A 334 3.67 -1.08 0.45
CA HIS A 334 3.75 -1.86 -0.78
C HIS A 334 5.19 -1.90 -1.29
N SER A 335 5.49 -2.92 -2.08
CA SER A 335 6.79 -3.07 -2.71
C SER A 335 7.02 -2.01 -3.79
N ASN A 336 8.19 -1.39 -3.82
CA ASN A 336 8.64 -0.62 -4.98
C ASN A 336 9.03 -1.56 -6.14
N TYR A 337 9.38 -0.98 -7.30
CA TYR A 337 9.70 -1.79 -8.48
C TYR A 337 10.91 -2.72 -8.30
N GLU A 338 11.98 -2.26 -7.62
CA GLU A 338 13.18 -3.07 -7.40
C GLU A 338 12.91 -4.20 -6.39
N GLU A 339 12.14 -3.91 -5.33
CA GLU A 339 11.66 -4.91 -4.37
C GLU A 339 10.83 -6.00 -5.08
N LEU A 340 9.86 -5.62 -5.92
CA LEU A 340 9.08 -6.57 -6.74
C LEU A 340 9.95 -7.37 -7.72
N TYR A 341 10.92 -6.72 -8.37
CA TYR A 341 11.85 -7.38 -9.28
C TYR A 341 12.64 -8.48 -8.56
N HIS A 342 13.21 -8.17 -7.40
CA HIS A 342 13.97 -9.12 -6.60
C HIS A 342 13.11 -10.26 -6.06
N PHE A 343 11.88 -9.96 -5.65
CA PHE A 343 10.92 -10.98 -5.20
C PHE A 343 10.61 -12.00 -6.31
N ILE A 344 10.25 -11.53 -7.52
CA ILE A 344 9.97 -12.42 -8.64
C ILE A 344 11.23 -13.13 -9.16
N ALA A 345 12.39 -12.48 -9.14
CA ALA A 345 13.66 -13.09 -9.51
C ALA A 345 14.07 -14.23 -8.56
N TRP A 346 13.68 -14.14 -7.28
CA TRP A 346 13.87 -15.19 -6.28
C TRP A 346 12.89 -16.35 -6.48
N LEU A 347 11.59 -16.06 -6.60
CA LEU A 347 10.55 -17.10 -6.72
C LEU A 347 10.55 -17.83 -8.07
N ARG A 348 10.87 -17.13 -9.17
CA ARG A 348 10.88 -17.64 -10.55
C ARG A 348 9.62 -18.44 -10.92
N PRO A 349 8.40 -17.89 -10.73
CA PRO A 349 7.17 -18.61 -11.04
C PRO A 349 7.03 -18.89 -12.54
N LYS A 350 6.14 -19.83 -12.92
CA LYS A 350 5.80 -20.07 -14.33
C LYS A 350 4.98 -18.92 -14.92
N GLN A 351 4.13 -18.28 -14.12
CA GLN A 351 3.29 -17.15 -14.50
C GLN A 351 3.19 -16.10 -13.38
N VAL A 352 3.01 -14.83 -13.77
CA VAL A 352 2.59 -13.75 -12.86
C VAL A 352 1.23 -13.23 -13.32
N ILE A 353 0.31 -13.07 -12.37
CA ILE A 353 -1.04 -12.54 -12.57
C ILE A 353 -1.14 -11.23 -11.77
N PRO A 354 -1.31 -10.06 -12.40
CA PRO A 354 -1.44 -8.81 -11.66
C PRO A 354 -2.78 -8.73 -10.93
N THR A 355 -2.78 -8.32 -9.66
CA THR A 355 -4.00 -8.09 -8.86
C THR A 355 -4.48 -6.65 -8.92
N VAL A 356 -3.56 -5.70 -9.18
CA VAL A 356 -3.87 -4.28 -9.34
C VAL A 356 -3.82 -3.91 -10.82
N SER A 357 -4.92 -3.35 -11.34
CA SER A 357 -5.11 -3.12 -12.77
C SER A 357 -4.05 -2.19 -13.38
N PHE A 358 -3.41 -2.62 -14.48
CA PHE A 358 -2.76 -1.70 -15.43
C PHE A 358 -3.84 -1.01 -16.26
N SER A 359 -3.68 0.30 -16.51
CA SER A 359 -4.64 1.07 -17.31
C SER A 359 -5.01 0.35 -18.62
N SER A 360 -6.29 0.41 -18.98
CA SER A 360 -6.99 -0.26 -20.07
C SER A 360 -6.48 0.04 -21.49
N SER A 361 -5.23 -0.32 -21.81
CA SER A 361 -4.78 -0.37 -23.20
C SER A 361 -5.17 -1.70 -23.85
N LYS A 362 -5.83 -1.65 -25.03
CA LYS A 362 -6.34 -2.80 -25.82
C LYS A 362 -5.28 -3.83 -26.30
N ARG A 363 -4.02 -3.67 -25.90
CA ARG A 363 -2.97 -4.69 -26.01
C ARG A 363 -2.53 -4.96 -24.58
N GLN A 364 -2.62 -6.20 -24.09
CA GLN A 364 -1.95 -6.54 -22.83
C GLN A 364 -0.45 -6.33 -23.07
N PRO A 365 0.18 -5.28 -22.48
CA PRO A 365 1.62 -5.16 -22.59
C PRO A 365 2.25 -6.37 -21.90
N LYS A 366 3.37 -6.87 -22.44
CA LYS A 366 4.17 -7.91 -21.77
C LYS A 366 4.44 -7.47 -20.33
N HIS A 367 4.25 -8.36 -19.36
CA HIS A 367 4.48 -8.02 -17.97
C HIS A 367 5.97 -7.67 -17.79
N PRO A 368 6.34 -6.62 -17.02
CA PRO A 368 7.74 -6.21 -16.87
C PRO A 368 8.67 -7.35 -16.41
N PHE A 369 8.11 -8.36 -15.74
CA PHE A 369 8.85 -9.51 -15.20
C PHE A 369 8.74 -10.79 -16.04
N ASP A 370 8.16 -10.77 -17.25
CA ASP A 370 8.06 -11.97 -18.11
C ASP A 370 9.41 -12.66 -18.36
N HIS A 371 10.48 -11.86 -18.38
CA HIS A 371 11.85 -12.32 -18.60
C HIS A 371 12.47 -13.06 -17.40
N LEU A 372 11.82 -13.03 -16.23
CA LEU A 372 12.24 -13.71 -15.00
C LEU A 372 11.52 -15.05 -14.79
N LEU A 373 10.49 -15.36 -15.60
CA LEU A 373 9.67 -16.55 -15.46
C LEU A 373 10.45 -17.82 -15.87
N ALA A 374 10.20 -18.94 -15.18
CA ALA A 374 10.97 -20.18 -15.35
C ALA A 374 11.05 -20.65 -16.82
N GLY A 375 9.95 -20.57 -17.58
CA GLY A 375 9.90 -21.02 -18.98
C GLY A 375 10.63 -20.11 -19.98
N THR A 376 10.81 -18.81 -19.69
CA THR A 376 11.47 -17.88 -20.60
C THR A 376 12.99 -17.98 -20.49
N GLN A 377 13.52 -18.29 -19.32
CA GLN A 377 14.96 -18.53 -19.14
C GLN A 377 15.42 -19.83 -19.79
N VAL A 378 14.65 -20.93 -19.68
CA VAL A 378 14.96 -22.18 -20.40
C VAL A 378 14.95 -21.96 -21.91
N LYS A 379 13.96 -21.23 -22.44
CA LYS A 379 13.95 -20.84 -23.85
C LYS A 379 15.14 -19.97 -24.24
N ARG A 380 15.56 -19.02 -23.39
CA ARG A 380 16.75 -18.19 -23.66
C ARG A 380 18.05 -18.97 -23.60
N ALA A 381 18.22 -19.85 -22.61
CA ALA A 381 19.38 -20.72 -22.50
C ALA A 381 19.44 -21.70 -23.68
N PHE A 382 18.30 -22.25 -24.09
CA PHE A 382 18.18 -23.05 -25.31
C PHE A 382 18.52 -22.23 -26.56
N LEU A 383 17.97 -21.03 -26.72
CA LEU A 383 18.23 -20.15 -27.86
C LEU A 383 19.70 -19.70 -27.91
N GLN A 384 20.31 -19.35 -26.78
CA GLN A 384 21.74 -19.02 -26.70
C GLN A 384 22.59 -20.24 -27.06
N LYS A 385 22.26 -21.42 -26.54
CA LYS A 385 22.94 -22.67 -26.91
C LYS A 385 22.75 -23.00 -28.40
N TRP A 386 21.56 -22.78 -28.94
CA TRP A 386 21.23 -22.99 -30.35
C TRP A 386 21.96 -22.01 -31.27
N LEU A 387 22.03 -20.72 -30.90
CA LEU A 387 22.75 -19.68 -31.61
C LEU A 387 24.27 -19.91 -31.56
N ASN A 388 24.81 -20.33 -30.42
CA ASN A 388 26.22 -20.67 -30.28
C ASN A 388 26.60 -21.92 -31.10
N ASN A 389 25.66 -22.85 -31.27
CA ASN A 389 25.87 -24.10 -32.02
C ASN A 389 25.51 -23.98 -33.52
N ASN A 390 24.85 -22.90 -33.93
CA ASN A 390 24.50 -22.61 -35.32
C ASN A 390 24.76 -21.12 -35.62
N PRO A 391 26.02 -20.68 -35.63
CA PRO A 391 26.34 -19.33 -36.06
C PRO A 391 25.83 -19.15 -37.49
N LYS A 392 24.98 -18.14 -37.72
CA LYS A 392 24.60 -17.74 -39.07
C LYS A 392 25.87 -17.40 -39.84
N GLU A 393 26.05 -17.98 -41.02
CA GLU A 393 27.01 -17.49 -42.00
C GLU A 393 26.75 -15.99 -42.21
N SER A 394 27.78 -15.19 -41.96
CA SER A 394 27.80 -13.76 -42.19
C SER A 394 27.74 -13.50 -43.69
N CYS A 395 26.61 -13.01 -44.20
CA CYS A 395 26.61 -12.25 -45.44
C CYS A 395 26.95 -10.80 -45.10
N GLU A 396 28.22 -10.44 -45.29
CA GLU A 396 28.64 -9.06 -45.48
C GLU A 396 28.48 -8.67 -46.96
N ASP A 397 28.08 -7.41 -47.16
CA ASP A 397 28.20 -6.54 -48.34
C ASP A 397 27.49 -6.89 -49.66
N ASP A 398 26.46 -6.07 -49.98
CA ASP A 398 26.38 -5.37 -51.27
C ASP A 398 25.35 -4.23 -51.19
N ASP A 399 25.84 -3.01 -50.91
CA ASP A 399 25.02 -1.80 -51.00
C ASP A 399 25.83 -0.66 -51.65
N LYS A 400 26.00 -0.73 -52.98
CA LYS A 400 26.36 0.40 -53.84
C LYS A 400 25.64 0.34 -55.18
N GLN A 401 25.07 1.49 -55.55
CA GLN A 401 24.54 1.93 -56.86
C GLN A 401 23.04 1.72 -57.14
N SER A 402 22.25 2.78 -56.91
CA SER A 402 21.70 3.61 -58.02
C SER A 402 20.67 4.63 -57.53
N THR A 403 21.12 5.87 -57.32
CA THR A 403 20.25 7.05 -57.34
C THR A 403 20.30 7.67 -58.73
N GLN A 404 19.16 7.75 -59.43
CA GLN A 404 18.79 8.84 -60.35
C GLN A 404 17.37 8.61 -60.88
N GLN A 405 16.39 9.41 -60.42
CA GLN A 405 15.72 10.42 -61.26
C GLN A 405 14.49 11.08 -60.59
N LEU A 406 14.54 12.43 -60.58
CA LEU A 406 13.47 13.42 -60.84
C LEU A 406 12.31 13.56 -59.82
N HIS A 407 12.32 14.64 -59.01
CA HIS A 407 11.64 15.95 -59.26
C HIS A 407 10.11 15.84 -59.15
N ASN A 408 9.38 16.49 -58.23
CA ASN A 408 9.38 17.92 -57.90
C ASN A 408 8.70 18.18 -56.54
N LYS A 409 9.24 19.14 -55.78
CA LYS A 409 8.52 19.92 -54.73
C LYS A 409 7.82 21.13 -55.38
N PRO A 410 6.89 21.78 -54.68
CA PRO A 410 7.26 23.00 -53.94
C PRO A 410 6.78 22.96 -52.46
N LYS A 411 7.51 23.34 -51.39
CA LYS A 411 8.06 24.67 -50.97
C LYS A 411 6.90 25.69 -50.80
N ILE A 412 6.65 26.46 -49.73
CA ILE A 412 7.32 26.98 -48.48
C ILE A 412 6.11 27.45 -47.58
N ALA A 413 6.11 27.52 -46.25
CA ALA A 413 6.74 28.57 -45.43
C ALA A 413 6.49 28.39 -43.92
N ARG A 414 7.41 28.96 -43.14
CA ARG A 414 7.49 28.97 -41.67
C ARG A 414 6.78 30.19 -41.06
N LYS A 415 6.58 30.06 -39.73
CA LYS A 415 6.57 31.06 -38.64
C LYS A 415 5.27 31.86 -38.39
N GLY A 416 4.90 31.94 -37.11
CA GLY A 416 4.12 33.04 -36.55
C GLY A 416 3.01 32.60 -35.61
N ASP A 417 3.19 32.85 -34.32
CA ASP A 417 2.15 32.82 -33.29
C ASP A 417 0.94 33.70 -33.68
N ILE A 418 -0.27 33.34 -33.23
CA ILE A 418 -1.33 34.26 -32.76
C ILE A 418 -2.44 33.45 -32.06
N LEU A 419 -2.50 33.63 -30.75
CA LEU A 419 -3.66 33.89 -29.89
C LEU A 419 -5.09 33.40 -30.28
N SER A 420 -5.76 32.98 -29.19
CA SER A 420 -7.18 33.17 -28.86
C SER A 420 -8.20 32.18 -29.44
N TYR A 421 -8.75 31.32 -28.59
CA TYR A 421 -10.19 31.03 -28.54
C TYR A 421 -10.56 30.52 -27.14
N PHE A 422 -10.78 31.48 -26.23
CA PHE A 422 -11.66 31.33 -25.06
C PHE A 422 -12.79 32.34 -25.25
N LYS A 423 -13.99 31.97 -24.77
CA LYS A 423 -15.33 32.61 -24.87
C LYS A 423 -16.22 31.92 -25.92
N ALA A 424 -17.48 31.57 -25.65
CA ALA A 424 -18.29 31.64 -24.42
C ALA A 424 -19.58 30.83 -24.63
N SER A 425 -20.14 30.35 -23.50
CA SER A 425 -21.59 30.31 -23.19
C SER A 425 -22.53 29.31 -23.91
N PRO A 426 -23.76 29.08 -23.42
CA PRO A 426 -24.19 28.85 -22.03
C PRO A 426 -25.36 27.83 -21.86
N PHE A 427 -25.75 27.60 -20.60
CA PHE A 427 -27.11 27.31 -20.07
C PHE A 427 -27.88 25.99 -20.35
N ASN A 428 -28.34 25.43 -19.21
CA ASN A 428 -29.60 24.71 -18.92
C ASN A 428 -29.83 23.34 -19.60
N SER A 429 -30.27 22.29 -18.91
CA SER A 429 -31.20 22.21 -17.77
C SER A 429 -30.92 21.04 -16.82
#